data_AF-A0A438EZ88-F1
#
_entry.id   AF-A0A438EZ88-F1
#
_cell.length_a   1.000
_cell.length_b   1.000
_cell.length_c   1.000
_cell.angle_alpha   90.00
_cell.angle_beta   90.00
_cell.angle_gamma   90.00
#
_symmetry.space_group_name_H-M   'P 1'
#
loop_
_entity.id
_entity.type
_entity.pdbx_description
1 polymer ?
#
loop_
_entity_poly.entity_id
_entity_poly.type
_entity_poly.pdbx_seq_one_letter_code
_entity_poly.pdbx_strand_id
1 'polypeptide(L)'
;MTAPVLTSIVPGAGPLHSSAYFVRFYLPVKFQATPPLPLPELHLKPDKWAVHCIAVRKFSGYARDDNIVIEAEKLAISLSRSPWANFTTSESNYAYSIAQYSSPFQIFGRVNEIWVDVKNSGLEGCESSSVSTY
;
A
#
# COMPACT_ATOMS: atom_id res chain seq x y z
N MET A 1 -6.67 -17.61 0.97
CA MET A 1 -5.93 -16.44 0.49
C MET A 1 -6.54 -15.20 1.12
N THR A 2 -5.76 -14.19 1.45
CA THR A 2 -6.23 -12.91 2.02
C THR A 2 -6.28 -11.85 0.93
N ALA A 3 -7.01 -10.76 1.20
CA ALA A 3 -7.03 -9.57 0.37
C ALA A 3 -6.73 -8.35 1.26
N PRO A 4 -6.19 -7.25 0.70
CA PRO A 4 -5.71 -7.12 -0.69
C PRO A 4 -4.32 -7.73 -0.91
N VAL A 5 -3.94 -7.94 -2.17
CA VAL A 5 -2.52 -8.02 -2.56
C VAL A 5 -2.02 -6.59 -2.73
N LEU A 6 -0.94 -6.25 -2.05
CA LEU A 6 -0.40 -4.89 -2.03
C LEU A 6 0.91 -4.84 -2.80
N THR A 7 1.00 -3.96 -3.80
CA THR A 7 2.24 -3.72 -4.56
C THR A 7 2.71 -2.29 -4.32
N SER A 8 3.87 -2.10 -3.70
CA SER A 8 4.46 -0.78 -3.44
C SER A 8 5.57 -0.46 -4.44
N ILE A 9 5.54 0.74 -5.02
CA ILE A 9 6.47 1.15 -6.08
C ILE A 9 7.63 1.96 -5.49
N VAL A 10 8.86 1.50 -5.73
CA VAL A 10 10.10 2.18 -5.35
C VAL A 10 10.68 2.84 -6.60
N PRO A 11 10.53 4.16 -6.76
CA PRO A 11 11.09 4.86 -7.92
C PRO A 11 12.63 4.90 -7.82
N GLY A 12 13.31 4.84 -8.96
CA GLY A 12 14.76 5.10 -9.05
C GLY A 12 15.66 4.09 -8.32
N ALA A 13 15.21 2.85 -8.12
CA ALA A 13 15.95 1.81 -7.42
C ALA A 13 17.16 1.24 -8.19
N GLY A 14 17.24 1.48 -9.50
CA GLY A 14 18.31 0.96 -10.36
C GLY A 14 19.30 2.04 -10.85
N PRO A 15 20.51 1.64 -11.30
CA PRO A 15 21.51 2.56 -11.85
C PRO A 15 21.08 3.29 -13.13
N LEU A 16 20.02 2.81 -13.79
CA LEU A 16 19.38 3.45 -14.95
C LEU A 16 18.04 4.11 -14.58
N HIS A 17 17.85 4.46 -13.30
CA HIS A 17 16.60 4.99 -12.75
C HIS A 17 15.37 4.07 -12.92
N SER A 18 15.60 2.76 -13.11
CA SER A 18 14.54 1.75 -13.12
C SER A 18 13.80 1.72 -11.79
N SER A 19 12.49 1.44 -11.83
CA SER A 19 11.69 1.25 -10.62
C SER A 19 11.84 -0.17 -10.10
N ALA A 20 11.85 -0.34 -8.77
CA ALA A 20 11.65 -1.62 -8.11
C ALA A 20 10.27 -1.66 -7.46
N TYR A 21 9.85 -2.83 -6.99
CA TYR A 21 8.58 -2.99 -6.30
C TYR A 21 8.66 -4.03 -5.19
N PHE A 22 7.79 -3.88 -4.21
CA PHE A 22 7.54 -4.90 -3.18
C PHE A 22 6.13 -5.42 -3.33
N VAL A 23 5.97 -6.74 -3.33
CA VAL A 23 4.65 -7.39 -3.26
C VAL A 23 4.46 -7.93 -1.85
N ARG A 24 3.36 -7.54 -1.20
CA ARG A 24 3.01 -7.96 0.16
C ARG A 24 1.69 -8.70 0.18
N PHE A 25 1.66 -9.73 1.01
CA PHE A 25 0.47 -10.51 1.31
C PHE A 25 0.14 -10.37 2.79
N TYR A 26 -1.12 -10.09 3.11
CA TYR A 26 -1.56 -10.04 4.49
C TYR A 26 -1.57 -11.45 5.09
N LEU A 27 -0.84 -11.66 6.17
CA LEU A 27 -0.81 -12.94 6.86
C LEU A 27 -2.07 -13.10 7.75
N PRO A 28 -2.88 -14.17 7.62
CA PRO A 28 -4.03 -14.39 8.48
C PRO A 28 -3.67 -14.36 9.97
N VAL A 29 -4.56 -13.82 10.80
CA VAL A 29 -4.32 -13.60 12.26
C VAL A 29 -3.78 -14.84 12.96
N LYS A 30 -4.31 -16.03 12.66
CA LYS A 30 -3.85 -17.32 13.24
C LYS A 30 -2.38 -17.65 12.99
N PHE A 31 -1.73 -17.02 12.01
CA PHE A 31 -0.32 -17.20 11.67
C PHE A 31 0.55 -16.00 12.02
N GLN A 32 -0.01 -14.88 12.49
CA GLN A 32 0.76 -13.66 12.77
C GLN A 32 1.71 -13.81 13.96
N ALA A 33 1.32 -14.57 14.99
CA ALA A 33 2.18 -14.83 16.14
C ALA A 33 3.42 -15.67 15.76
N THR A 34 3.23 -16.66 14.88
CA THR A 34 4.28 -17.55 14.41
C THR A 34 4.15 -17.76 12.90
N PRO A 35 4.72 -16.85 12.08
CA PRO A 35 4.67 -16.98 10.63
C PRO A 35 5.35 -18.26 10.16
N PRO A 36 4.80 -18.97 9.16
CA PRO A 36 5.46 -20.12 8.58
C PRO A 36 6.79 -19.70 7.94
N LEU A 37 7.83 -20.54 8.08
CA LEU A 37 9.11 -20.29 7.44
C LEU A 37 8.96 -20.44 5.92
N PRO A 38 9.23 -19.39 5.12
CA PRO A 38 9.16 -19.49 3.68
C PRO A 38 10.29 -20.38 3.15
N LEU A 39 10.01 -21.07 2.05
CA LEU A 39 11.02 -21.82 1.32
C LEU A 39 12.10 -20.84 0.78
N PRO A 40 13.40 -21.15 0.93
CA PRO A 40 14.49 -20.24 0.55
C PRO A 40 14.41 -19.76 -0.92
N GLU A 41 13.99 -20.63 -1.83
CA GLU A 41 13.87 -20.36 -3.27
C GLU A 41 12.77 -19.34 -3.63
N LEU A 42 11.83 -19.08 -2.72
CA LEU A 42 10.75 -18.12 -2.97
C LEU A 42 11.16 -16.68 -2.64
N HIS A 43 12.32 -16.48 -2.00
CA HIS A 43 12.81 -15.16 -1.59
C HIS A 43 11.80 -14.31 -0.78
N LEU A 44 10.85 -14.96 -0.10
CA LEU A 44 9.86 -14.31 0.76
C LEU A 44 10.48 -14.00 2.13
N LYS A 45 10.09 -12.86 2.70
CA LYS A 45 10.51 -12.45 4.05
C LYS A 45 9.29 -12.05 4.86
N PRO A 46 9.19 -12.46 6.14
CA PRO A 46 8.20 -11.90 7.05
C PRO A 46 8.42 -10.39 7.17
N ASP A 47 7.35 -9.61 7.02
CA ASP A 47 7.36 -8.15 7.13
C ASP A 47 6.53 -7.71 8.32
N LYS A 48 7.16 -7.04 9.29
CA LYS A 48 6.47 -6.41 10.42
C LYS A 48 6.09 -5.00 10.02
N TRP A 49 4.92 -4.86 9.42
CA TRP A 49 4.45 -3.58 8.92
C TRP A 49 3.92 -2.71 10.07
N ALA A 50 4.62 -1.62 10.37
CA ALA A 50 4.28 -0.72 11.47
C ALA A 50 2.93 -0.02 11.25
N VAL A 51 2.28 0.41 12.32
CA VAL A 51 1.07 1.24 12.23
C VAL A 51 1.45 2.61 11.65
N HIS A 52 0.75 3.04 10.61
CA HIS A 52 0.95 4.32 9.95
C HIS A 52 -0.35 4.79 9.30
N CYS A 53 -0.39 6.06 8.91
CA CYS A 53 -1.52 6.67 8.25
C CYS A 53 -1.40 6.53 6.74
N ILE A 54 -2.52 6.21 6.09
CA ILE A 54 -2.56 6.04 4.64
C ILE A 54 -3.73 6.85 4.08
N ALA A 55 -3.44 7.70 3.11
CA ALA A 55 -4.46 8.30 2.26
C ALA A 55 -4.83 7.31 1.14
N VAL A 56 -6.12 7.06 0.97
CA VAL A 56 -6.63 6.03 0.05
C VAL A 56 -7.49 6.66 -1.04
N ARG A 57 -7.24 6.26 -2.29
CA ARG A 57 -8.11 6.54 -3.43
C ARG A 57 -8.59 5.24 -4.05
N LYS A 58 -9.90 5.02 -4.02
CA LYS A 58 -10.55 3.90 -4.68
C LYS A 58 -10.79 4.18 -6.17
N PHE A 59 -10.58 3.18 -7.01
CA PHE A 59 -10.87 3.21 -8.44
C PHE A 59 -11.39 1.86 -8.95
N SER A 60 -12.09 1.89 -10.08
CA SER A 60 -12.68 0.73 -10.73
C SER A 60 -11.88 0.26 -11.93
N GLY A 61 -12.12 -0.96 -12.39
CA GLY A 61 -11.49 -1.54 -13.57
C GLY A 61 -10.25 -2.38 -13.23
N TYR A 62 -9.40 -2.62 -14.23
CA TYR A 62 -8.14 -3.34 -14.02
C TYR A 62 -7.07 -2.34 -13.54
N ALA A 63 -6.25 -2.72 -12.57
CA ALA A 63 -5.04 -1.96 -12.24
C ALA A 63 -3.95 -2.32 -13.27
N ARG A 64 -3.63 -1.39 -14.16
CA ARG A 64 -2.63 -1.52 -15.22
C ARG A 64 -1.63 -0.37 -15.13
N ASP A 65 -0.43 -0.58 -15.62
CA ASP A 65 0.67 0.37 -15.47
C ASP A 65 0.35 1.77 -16.04
N ASP A 66 -0.47 1.85 -17.10
CA ASP A 66 -0.92 3.09 -17.72
C ASP A 66 -1.95 3.87 -16.89
N ASN A 67 -2.81 3.18 -16.13
CA ASN A 67 -3.89 3.82 -15.39
C ASN A 67 -3.62 4.04 -13.91
N ILE A 68 -2.78 3.22 -13.28
CA ILE A 68 -2.42 3.36 -11.87
C ILE A 68 -1.72 4.70 -11.61
N VAL A 69 -0.89 5.16 -12.56
CA VAL A 69 -0.17 6.43 -12.45
C VAL A 69 -1.15 7.59 -12.48
N ILE A 70 -2.17 7.53 -13.35
CA ILE A 70 -3.22 8.54 -13.46
C ILE A 70 -4.03 8.61 -12.16
N GLU A 71 -4.41 7.47 -11.57
CA GLU A 71 -5.14 7.46 -10.30
C GLU A 71 -4.26 7.94 -9.13
N ALA A 72 -2.97 7.61 -9.12
CA ALA A 72 -2.02 8.14 -8.14
C ALA A 72 -1.87 9.67 -8.24
N GLU A 73 -1.77 10.22 -9.45
CA GLU A 73 -1.72 11.66 -9.68
C GLU A 73 -3.00 12.36 -9.17
N LYS A 74 -4.18 11.79 -9.45
CA LYS A 74 -5.45 12.31 -8.93
C LYS A 74 -5.49 12.31 -7.40
N LEU A 75 -4.93 11.30 -6.74
CA LEU A 75 -4.80 11.28 -5.28
C LEU A 75 -3.85 12.39 -4.80
N ALA A 76 -2.69 12.56 -5.45
CA ALA A 76 -1.74 13.61 -5.10
C ALA A 76 -2.34 15.02 -5.24
N ILE A 77 -3.08 15.28 -6.32
CA ILE A 77 -3.81 16.56 -6.52
C ILE A 77 -4.90 16.75 -5.46
N SER A 78 -5.57 15.68 -5.06
CA SER A 78 -6.60 15.76 -4.01
C SER A 78 -5.97 16.10 -2.66
N LEU A 79 -4.83 15.48 -2.34
CA LEU A 79 -4.09 15.74 -1.10
C LEU A 79 -3.54 17.16 -1.06
N SER A 80 -2.97 17.67 -2.15
CA SER A 80 -2.40 19.03 -2.21
C SER A 80 -3.43 20.14 -2.03
N ARG A 81 -4.73 19.85 -2.28
CA ARG A 81 -5.85 20.76 -2.08
C ARG A 81 -6.58 20.56 -0.75
N SER A 82 -6.06 19.70 0.11
CA SER A 82 -6.66 19.36 1.40
C SER A 82 -5.76 19.84 2.56
N PRO A 83 -6.25 19.80 3.82
CA PRO A 83 -5.41 20.02 4.99
C PRO A 83 -4.19 19.08 5.08
N TRP A 84 -4.22 17.96 4.33
CA TRP A 84 -3.15 16.95 4.28
C TRP A 84 -1.98 17.30 3.34
N ALA A 85 -2.03 18.45 2.64
CA ALA A 85 -1.04 18.81 1.62
C ALA A 85 0.41 18.77 2.09
N ASN A 86 0.68 19.18 3.34
CA ASN A 86 2.02 19.22 3.93
C ASN A 86 2.37 17.97 4.75
N PHE A 87 1.49 16.97 4.74
CA PHE A 87 1.62 15.77 5.55
C PHE A 87 1.94 14.52 4.73
N THR A 88 2.19 14.64 3.43
CA THR A 88 2.75 13.51 2.67
C THR A 88 4.16 13.20 3.19
N THR A 89 4.44 11.93 3.48
CA THR A 89 5.75 11.52 3.99
C THR A 89 6.60 10.93 2.89
N SER A 90 7.89 11.27 2.88
CA SER A 90 8.92 10.59 2.09
C SER A 90 9.71 9.57 2.93
N GLU A 91 9.26 9.29 4.16
CA GLU A 91 9.92 8.32 5.05
C GLU A 91 9.74 6.88 4.56
N SER A 92 8.66 6.62 3.82
CA SER A 92 8.49 5.37 3.10
C SER A 92 9.46 5.30 1.92
N ASN A 93 10.19 4.19 1.78
CA ASN A 93 11.07 3.95 0.63
C ASN A 93 10.31 3.75 -0.70
N TYR A 94 8.98 3.88 -0.71
CA TYR A 94 8.11 3.75 -1.87
C TYR A 94 7.26 5.00 -2.04
N ALA A 95 6.89 5.30 -3.29
CA ALA A 95 6.11 6.48 -3.65
C ALA A 95 4.61 6.30 -3.38
N TYR A 96 4.07 5.14 -3.77
CA TYR A 96 2.67 4.77 -3.54
C TYR A 96 2.53 3.25 -3.56
N SER A 97 1.41 2.76 -3.06
CA SER A 97 1.05 1.35 -3.10
C SER A 97 -0.28 1.13 -3.81
N ILE A 98 -0.42 -0.03 -4.43
CA ILE A 98 -1.59 -0.46 -5.19
C ILE A 98 -2.19 -1.65 -4.45
N ALA A 99 -3.37 -1.49 -3.89
CA ALA A 99 -4.11 -2.56 -3.23
C ALA A 99 -5.15 -3.14 -4.19
N GLN A 100 -5.00 -4.43 -4.53
CA GLN A 100 -5.89 -5.14 -5.43
C GLN A 100 -6.68 -6.19 -4.63
N TYR A 101 -8.00 -6.02 -4.54
CA TYR A 101 -8.88 -6.92 -3.77
C TYR A 101 -9.47 -8.04 -4.63
N SER A 102 -9.59 -7.80 -5.94
CA SER A 102 -10.37 -8.64 -6.87
C SER A 102 -9.49 -9.36 -7.91
N SER A 103 -8.17 -9.18 -7.85
CA SER A 103 -7.23 -9.79 -8.81
C SER A 103 -6.84 -11.22 -8.39
N PRO A 104 -6.62 -12.17 -9.31
CA PRO A 104 -6.80 -12.09 -10.77
C PRO A 104 -8.19 -12.53 -11.25
N PHE A 105 -8.95 -13.27 -10.45
CA PHE A 105 -10.07 -14.11 -10.92
C PHE A 105 -11.42 -13.39 -11.11
N GLN A 106 -11.61 -12.18 -10.56
CA GLN A 106 -12.91 -11.51 -10.61
C GLN A 106 -12.98 -10.52 -11.76
N ILE A 107 -13.82 -10.78 -12.77
CA ILE A 107 -13.85 -9.99 -14.02
C ILE A 107 -14.63 -8.67 -13.87
N PHE A 108 -15.74 -8.67 -13.14
CA PHE A 108 -16.63 -7.50 -12.93
C PHE A 108 -16.62 -7.01 -11.49
N GLY A 109 -16.89 -5.71 -11.29
CA GLY A 109 -16.99 -5.12 -9.95
C GLY A 109 -15.66 -5.05 -9.19
N ARG A 110 -14.53 -4.98 -9.92
CA ARG A 110 -13.19 -4.89 -9.31
C ARG A 110 -13.07 -3.63 -8.46
N VAL A 111 -12.56 -3.81 -7.24
CA VAL A 111 -12.17 -2.73 -6.34
C VAL A 111 -10.65 -2.74 -6.24
N ASN A 112 -10.05 -1.62 -6.63
CA ASN A 112 -8.64 -1.36 -6.42
C ASN A 112 -8.47 -0.01 -5.72
N GLU A 113 -7.36 0.14 -5.03
CA GLU A 113 -7.04 1.35 -4.29
C GLU A 113 -5.59 1.77 -4.52
N ILE A 114 -5.36 3.09 -4.55
CA ILE A 114 -4.03 3.69 -4.46
C ILE A 114 -3.84 4.25 -3.06
N TRP A 115 -2.71 3.91 -2.45
CA TRP A 115 -2.35 4.21 -1.07
C TRP A 115 -1.10 5.08 -1.05
N VAL A 116 -1.12 6.16 -0.27
CA VAL A 116 0.04 7.06 -0.03
C VAL A 116 0.17 7.29 1.46
N ASP A 117 1.39 7.17 1.98
CA ASP A 117 1.65 7.35 3.40
C ASP A 117 1.56 8.84 3.77
N VAL A 118 0.91 9.12 4.89
CA VAL A 118 0.78 10.48 5.44
C VAL A 118 1.29 10.51 6.88
N LYS A 119 1.81 11.64 7.31
CA LYS A 119 2.27 11.86 8.68
C LYS A 119 1.07 11.99 9.59
N ASN A 120 1.13 11.31 10.74
CA ASN A 120 0.18 11.57 11.82
C ASN A 120 0.44 12.98 12.37
N SER A 121 -0.52 13.87 12.17
CA SER A 121 -0.43 15.27 12.55
C SER A 121 -1.41 15.67 13.65
N GLY A 122 -2.10 14.71 14.27
CA GLY A 122 -3.17 15.00 15.22
C GLY A 122 -4.42 15.61 14.57
N LEU A 123 -4.51 15.63 13.24
CA LEU A 123 -5.76 15.86 12.53
C LEU A 123 -6.68 14.64 12.70
N GLU A 124 -7.96 14.88 13.01
CA GLU A 124 -8.98 13.83 13.10
C GLU A 124 -8.95 12.95 11.83
N GLY A 125 -8.85 11.63 12.03
CA GLY A 125 -8.84 10.64 10.93
C GLY A 125 -7.56 9.82 10.81
N CYS A 126 -6.48 10.18 11.50
CA CYS A 126 -5.36 9.25 11.72
C CYS A 126 -4.82 9.27 13.15
N GLU A 127 -5.70 9.00 14.10
CA GLU A 127 -5.26 8.67 15.44
C GLU A 127 -4.82 7.21 15.47
N SER A 128 -3.64 6.94 16.02
CA SER A 128 -3.25 5.57 16.32
C SER A 128 -4.21 5.05 17.39
N SER A 129 -5.23 4.30 16.99
CA SER A 129 -5.99 3.50 17.95
C SER A 129 -4.98 2.56 18.60
N SER A 130 -4.69 2.76 19.88
CA SER A 130 -3.93 1.82 20.69
C SER A 130 -4.77 0.53 20.72
N VAL A 131 -4.57 -0.33 19.74
CA VAL A 131 -5.13 -1.67 19.73
C VAL A 131 -4.45 -2.37 20.90
N SER A 132 -5.19 -2.44 22.01
CA SER A 132 -4.80 -3.13 23.22
C SER A 132 -4.51 -4.59 22.86
N THR A 133 -3.23 -4.94 22.90
CA THR A 133 -2.78 -6.33 22.88
C THR A 133 -3.28 -6.99 24.17
N TYR A 134 -4.20 -7.93 24.04
CA TYR A 134 -4.48 -8.96 25.05
C TYR A 134 -3.70 -10.23 24.69
#